data_AF-A0A522VWH8-F1
#
_entry.id   AF-A0A522VWH8-F1
#
_cell.length_a   1.000
_cell.length_b   1.000
_cell.length_c   1.000
_cell.angle_alpha   90.00
_cell.angle_beta   90.00
_cell.angle_gamma   90.00
#
_symmetry.space_group_name_H-M   'P 1'
#
loop_
_entity.id
_entity.type
_entity.pdbx_description
1 polymer ?
#
loop_
_entity_poly.entity_id
_entity_poly.type
_entity_poly.pdbx_seq_one_letter_code
_entity_poly.pdbx_strand_id
1 'polypeptide(L)'
;FIRRLVFNTLIGNGDMHLKNWSLIYPDRRTPVLSPAYDFVSTIAYLEDTGMALKFARTKNFAKTTMDEFVYLAAKAELPRKLVVDTVIDTTSRFHEVWNREKSHLGLPVRFVQMIDRHLAALPLAQGR
;
A
#
# COMPACT_ATOMS: atom_id res chain seq x y z
N PHE A 1 7.29 -7.03 3.80
CA PHE A 1 7.45 -5.62 3.35
C PHE A 1 6.52 -5.29 2.17
N ILE A 2 6.70 -5.88 0.98
CA ILE A 2 5.95 -5.53 -0.26
C ILE A 2 4.43 -5.49 -0.08
N ARG A 3 3.82 -6.48 0.58
CA ARG A 3 2.36 -6.48 0.83
C ARG A 3 1.86 -5.22 1.55
N ARG A 4 2.60 -4.74 2.55
CA ARG A 4 2.24 -3.53 3.32
C ARG A 4 2.32 -2.28 2.46
N LEU A 5 3.33 -2.23 1.59
CA LEU A 5 3.54 -1.13 0.67
C LEU A 5 2.39 -1.05 -0.34
N VAL A 6 2.04 -2.18 -0.96
CA VAL A 6 0.89 -2.27 -1.87
C VAL A 6 -0.39 -1.86 -1.15
N PHE A 7 -0.65 -2.40 0.05
CA PHE A 7 -1.83 -2.06 0.83
C PHE A 7 -1.94 -0.56 1.12
N ASN A 8 -0.86 0.08 1.60
CA ASN A 8 -0.84 1.51 1.87
C ASN A 8 -1.04 2.36 0.61
N THR A 9 -0.52 1.92 -0.54
CA THR A 9 -0.82 2.56 -1.83
C THR A 9 -2.31 2.43 -2.18
N LEU A 10 -2.91 1.25 -2.00
CA LEU A 10 -4.31 0.99 -2.35
C LEU A 10 -5.29 1.78 -1.47
N ILE A 11 -5.01 1.97 -0.18
CA ILE A 11 -5.86 2.79 0.69
C ILE A 11 -5.54 4.29 0.61
N GLY A 12 -4.51 4.70 -0.13
CA GLY A 12 -4.07 6.08 -0.19
C GLY A 12 -3.52 6.60 1.15
N ASN A 13 -2.66 5.83 1.82
CA ASN A 13 -1.99 6.26 3.05
C ASN A 13 -0.78 7.16 2.75
N GLY A 14 -1.05 8.46 2.62
CA GLY A 14 -0.07 9.50 2.38
C GLY A 14 0.95 9.68 3.50
N ASP A 15 0.69 9.21 4.72
CA ASP A 15 1.57 9.40 5.89
C ASP A 15 2.40 8.15 6.24
N MET A 16 2.61 7.26 5.26
CA MET A 16 3.48 6.10 5.46
C MET A 16 4.95 6.53 5.54
N HIS A 17 5.40 6.96 6.72
CA HIS A 17 6.77 7.40 7.01
C HIS A 17 7.63 6.31 7.68
N LEU A 18 8.96 6.51 7.73
CA LEU A 18 9.89 5.48 8.22
C LEU A 18 9.61 5.05 9.67
N LYS A 19 9.04 5.94 10.50
CA LYS A 19 8.66 5.63 11.89
C LYS A 19 7.49 4.62 12.00
N ASN A 20 6.78 4.35 10.89
CA ASN A 20 5.70 3.34 10.83
C ASN A 20 6.25 1.94 10.53
N TRP A 21 7.57 1.79 10.55
CA TRP A 21 8.28 0.53 10.40
C TRP A 21 9.16 0.31 11.62
N SER A 22 8.85 -0.76 12.36
CA SER A 22 9.63 -1.18 13.52
C SER A 22 10.08 -2.62 13.38
N LEU A 23 11.16 -2.94 14.08
CA LEU A 23 11.61 -4.32 14.28
C LEU A 23 11.26 -4.73 15.70
N ILE A 24 10.74 -5.94 15.85
CA ILE A 24 10.63 -6.60 17.16
C ILE A 24 11.72 -7.68 17.22
N TYR A 25 12.16 -7.99 18.45
CA TYR A 25 13.19 -8.98 18.71
C TYR A 25 12.61 -10.06 19.62
N PRO A 26 11.89 -11.06 19.07
CA PRO A 26 11.20 -12.07 19.89
C PRO A 26 12.15 -12.84 20.81
N ASP A 27 13.38 -13.08 20.35
CA ASP A 27 14.48 -13.75 21.07
C ASP A 27 15.51 -12.76 21.65
N ARG A 28 15.21 -11.45 21.61
CA ARG A 28 16.10 -10.34 21.99
C ARG A 28 17.36 -10.17 21.13
N ARG A 29 17.50 -10.87 20.00
CA ARG A 29 18.71 -10.83 19.16
C ARG A 29 18.40 -10.73 17.67
N THR A 30 17.47 -11.54 17.18
CA THR A 30 17.09 -11.64 15.77
C THR A 30 15.93 -10.68 15.47
N PRO A 31 16.16 -9.64 14.65
CA PRO A 31 15.09 -8.73 14.29
C PRO A 31 14.11 -9.40 13.33
N VAL A 32 12.82 -9.21 13.58
CA VAL A 32 11.77 -9.45 12.61
C VAL A 32 10.93 -8.20 12.46
N LEU A 33 10.33 -8.01 11.28
CA LEU A 33 9.44 -6.87 11.06
C LEU A 33 8.24 -6.98 12.02
N SER A 34 7.99 -5.95 12.82
CA SER A 34 6.83 -5.89 13.72
C SER A 34 5.53 -6.09 12.94
N PRO A 35 4.40 -6.49 13.56
CA PRO A 35 3.09 -6.38 12.93
C PRO A 35 2.85 -4.99 12.32
N ALA A 36 1.94 -4.90 11.35
CA ALA A 36 1.56 -3.62 10.78
C ALA A 36 0.78 -2.79 11.81
N TYR A 37 1.05 -1.49 11.86
CA TYR A 37 0.35 -0.52 12.70
C TYR A 37 0.29 0.81 11.96
N ASP A 38 -0.61 1.69 12.40
CA ASP A 38 -0.76 3.05 11.87
C ASP A 38 -0.99 3.12 10.35
N PHE A 39 -1.85 2.22 9.85
CA PHE A 39 -2.30 2.24 8.46
C PHE A 39 -3.63 2.98 8.39
N VAL A 40 -3.58 4.19 7.84
CA VAL A 40 -4.74 5.09 7.77
C VAL A 40 -4.88 5.61 6.34
N SER A 41 -6.10 5.58 5.81
CA SER A 41 -6.40 6.23 4.54
C SER A 41 -6.42 7.75 4.75
N THR A 42 -5.34 8.44 4.38
CA THR A 42 -5.22 9.90 4.60
C THR A 42 -6.04 10.70 3.60
N ILE A 43 -6.33 10.12 2.43
CA ILE A 43 -7.20 10.74 1.41
C ILE A 43 -8.59 11.07 1.96
N ALA A 44 -9.06 10.37 2.99
CA ALA A 44 -10.35 10.65 3.63
C ALA A 44 -10.38 12.00 4.37
N TYR A 45 -9.21 12.56 4.69
CA TYR A 45 -9.06 13.76 5.53
C TYR A 45 -8.34 14.91 4.83
N LEU A 46 -7.57 14.62 3.77
CA LEU A 46 -6.77 15.58 3.04
C LEU A 46 -7.14 15.53 1.56
N GLU A 47 -7.35 16.69 0.95
CA GLU A 47 -7.53 16.80 -0.51
C GLU A 47 -6.23 16.59 -1.29
N ASP A 48 -5.08 16.60 -0.60
CA ASP A 48 -3.77 16.43 -1.19
C ASP A 48 -3.46 14.94 -1.50
N THR A 49 -2.90 14.70 -2.68
CA THR A 49 -2.69 13.36 -3.27
C THR A 49 -1.23 12.86 -3.14
N GLY A 50 -0.39 13.58 -2.39
CA GLY A 50 1.02 13.25 -2.16
C GLY A 50 1.28 12.22 -1.05
N MET A 51 2.39 11.47 -1.19
CA MET A 51 3.01 10.60 -0.20
C MET A 51 4.11 11.34 0.57
N ALA A 52 4.17 11.13 1.89
CA ALA A 52 5.22 11.58 2.78
C ALA A 52 6.57 10.95 2.43
N LEU A 53 6.59 9.65 2.07
CA LEU A 53 7.77 8.97 1.53
C LEU A 53 7.76 8.91 0.00
N LYS A 54 8.96 9.03 -0.58
CA LYS A 54 9.19 8.63 -1.98
C LYS A 54 9.07 7.11 -2.07
N PHE A 55 8.10 6.61 -2.83
CA PHE A 55 8.09 5.24 -3.30
C PHE A 55 8.89 5.15 -4.60
N ALA A 56 10.04 4.46 -4.56
CA ALA A 56 10.97 4.38 -5.67
C ALA A 56 11.31 5.77 -6.24
N ARG A 57 10.73 6.15 -7.39
CA ARG A 57 11.00 7.44 -8.03
C ARG A 57 9.90 8.49 -7.80
N THR A 58 8.77 8.15 -7.18
CA THR A 58 7.59 9.01 -7.08
C THR A 58 7.11 9.23 -5.64
N LYS A 59 6.60 10.43 -5.36
CA LYS A 59 5.78 10.71 -4.16
C LYS A 59 4.28 10.68 -4.47
N ASN A 60 3.86 10.48 -5.71
CA ASN A 60 2.45 10.54 -6.09
C ASN A 60 1.89 9.12 -6.24
N PHE A 61 0.81 8.82 -5.52
CA PHE A 61 0.12 7.54 -5.61
C PHE A 61 -0.30 7.20 -7.04
N ALA A 62 -0.85 8.17 -7.78
CA ALA A 62 -1.33 7.99 -9.15
C ALA A 62 -0.21 7.60 -10.14
N LYS A 63 1.06 7.80 -9.76
CA LYS A 63 2.23 7.38 -10.55
C LYS A 63 2.84 6.05 -10.08
N THR A 64 2.26 5.42 -9.07
CA THR A 64 2.73 4.13 -8.57
C THR A 64 2.22 3.03 -9.49
N THR A 65 3.12 2.49 -10.31
CA THR A 65 2.85 1.40 -11.25
C THR A 65 3.63 0.14 -10.85
N MET A 66 3.36 -0.98 -11.51
CA MET A 66 4.16 -2.21 -11.36
C MET A 66 5.65 -1.95 -11.62
N ASP A 67 5.99 -1.06 -12.55
CA ASP A 67 7.38 -0.73 -12.88
C ASP A 67 8.15 -0.16 -11.69
N GLU A 68 7.49 0.61 -10.81
CA GLU A 68 8.13 1.12 -9.60
C GLU A 68 8.47 -0.02 -8.62
N PHE A 69 7.66 -1.08 -8.56
CA PHE A 69 7.97 -2.29 -7.78
C PHE A 69 9.07 -3.13 -8.42
N VAL A 70 9.09 -3.25 -9.75
CA VAL A 70 10.18 -3.92 -10.48
C VAL A 70 11.50 -3.17 -10.28
N TYR A 71 11.47 -1.84 -10.36
CA TYR A 71 12.64 -0.99 -10.09
C TYR A 71 13.12 -1.15 -8.64
N LEU A 72 12.21 -1.14 -7.66
CA LEU A 72 12.55 -1.41 -6.27
C LEU A 72 13.20 -2.79 -6.11
N ALA A 73 12.63 -3.82 -6.74
CA ALA A 73 13.16 -5.19 -6.67
C ALA A 73 14.59 -5.25 -7.19
N ALA A 74 14.87 -4.62 -8.34
CA ALA A 74 16.21 -4.56 -8.90
C ALA A 74 17.20 -3.83 -7.97
N LYS A 75 16.79 -2.69 -7.40
CA LYS A 75 17.65 -1.91 -6.49
C LYS A 75 17.91 -2.60 -5.15
N ALA A 76 16.96 -3.42 -4.70
CA ALA A 76 17.07 -4.20 -3.46
C ALA A 76 17.59 -5.63 -3.68
N GLU A 77 18.02 -5.96 -4.91
CA GLU A 77 18.51 -7.29 -5.31
C GLU A 77 17.51 -8.43 -4.99
N LEU A 78 16.22 -8.13 -5.07
CA LEU A 78 15.14 -9.08 -4.82
C LEU A 78 14.74 -9.81 -6.11
N PRO A 79 14.33 -11.09 -6.03
CA PRO A 79 13.80 -11.81 -7.18
C PRO A 79 12.57 -11.10 -7.75
N ARG A 80 12.67 -10.61 -9.00
CA ARG A 80 11.60 -9.87 -9.68
C ARG A 80 10.26 -10.61 -9.63
N LYS A 81 10.26 -11.91 -9.96
CA LYS A 81 9.05 -12.73 -9.97
C LYS A 81 8.34 -12.73 -8.62
N LEU A 82 9.08 -12.88 -7.52
CA LEU A 82 8.52 -12.88 -6.17
C LEU A 82 7.83 -11.55 -5.85
N VAL A 83 8.46 -10.43 -6.22
CA VAL A 83 7.87 -9.10 -5.99
C VAL A 83 6.62 -8.91 -6.82
N VAL A 84 6.66 -9.20 -8.13
CA VAL A 84 5.51 -9.08 -9.04
C VAL A 84 4.34 -9.95 -8.57
N ASP A 85 4.59 -11.24 -8.30
CA ASP A 85 3.56 -12.17 -7.84
C ASP A 85 2.95 -11.68 -6.51
N THR A 86 3.76 -11.13 -5.60
CA THR A 86 3.27 -10.56 -4.33
C THR A 86 2.40 -9.33 -4.54
N VAL A 87 2.75 -8.46 -5.49
CA VAL A 87 1.95 -7.28 -5.82
C VAL A 87 0.60 -7.70 -6.39
N ILE A 88 0.59 -8.61 -7.35
CA ILE A 88 -0.63 -9.15 -7.96
C ILE A 88 -1.52 -9.81 -6.91
N ASP A 89 -0.97 -10.75 -6.11
CA ASP A 89 -1.69 -11.42 -5.02
C ASP A 89 -2.33 -10.41 -4.06
N THR A 90 -1.56 -9.41 -3.63
CA THR A 90 -2.05 -8.43 -2.64
C THR A 90 -3.15 -7.54 -3.22
N THR A 91 -3.00 -7.06 -4.46
CA THR A 91 -4.02 -6.24 -5.12
C THR A 91 -5.31 -7.03 -5.35
N SER A 92 -5.20 -8.28 -5.83
CA SER A 92 -6.37 -9.15 -6.04
C SER A 92 -7.12 -9.42 -4.74
N ARG A 93 -6.40 -9.79 -3.68
CA ARG A 93 -6.99 -10.03 -2.36
C ARG A 93 -7.59 -8.77 -1.75
N PHE A 94 -6.96 -7.61 -1.97
CA PHE A 94 -7.51 -6.34 -1.51
C PHE A 94 -8.86 -6.08 -2.18
N HIS A 95 -8.97 -6.22 -3.50
CA HIS A 95 -10.23 -6.01 -4.21
C HIS A 95 -11.32 -6.99 -3.78
N GLU A 96 -10.97 -8.27 -3.60
CA GLU A 96 -11.91 -9.28 -3.11
C GLU A 96 -12.49 -8.89 -1.74
N VAL A 97 -11.63 -8.59 -0.78
CA VAL A 97 -12.05 -8.26 0.59
C VAL A 97 -12.74 -6.89 0.64
N TRP A 98 -12.22 -5.89 -0.08
CA TRP A 98 -12.80 -4.55 -0.11
C TRP A 98 -14.22 -4.57 -0.69
N ASN A 99 -14.43 -5.26 -1.82
CA ASN A 99 -15.76 -5.35 -2.43
C ASN A 99 -16.76 -6.12 -1.56
N ARG A 100 -16.28 -7.14 -0.83
CA ARG A 100 -17.12 -7.91 0.10
C ARG A 100 -17.48 -7.13 1.36
N GLU A 101 -16.53 -6.39 1.92
CA GLU A 101 -16.66 -5.84 3.28
C GLU A 101 -16.96 -4.34 3.33
N LYS A 102 -16.69 -3.53 2.29
CA LYS A 102 -16.74 -2.05 2.39
C LYS A 102 -18.08 -1.48 2.88
N SER A 103 -19.18 -2.20 2.62
CA SER A 103 -20.53 -1.84 3.11
C SER A 103 -20.80 -2.23 4.56
N HIS A 104 -19.97 -3.09 5.16
CA HIS A 104 -20.12 -3.63 6.52
C HIS A 104 -19.14 -3.02 7.53
N LEU A 105 -18.14 -2.26 7.08
CA LEU A 105 -17.09 -1.69 7.94
C LEU A 105 -17.56 -0.55 8.87
N GLY A 106 -18.82 -0.13 8.80
CA GLY A 106 -19.33 1.01 9.57
C GLY A 106 -18.68 2.35 9.19
N LEU A 107 -18.03 2.42 8.03
CA LEU A 107 -17.40 3.65 7.53
C LEU A 107 -18.45 4.60 6.98
N PRO A 108 -18.27 5.93 7.14
CA PRO A 108 -19.07 6.91 6.43
C PRO A 108 -19.03 6.65 4.91
N VAL A 109 -20.19 6.68 4.25
CA VAL A 109 -20.32 6.42 2.80
C VAL A 109 -19.34 7.27 1.97
N ARG A 110 -19.12 8.52 2.38
CA ARG A 110 -18.15 9.42 1.73
C ARG A 110 -16.73 8.83 1.70
N PHE A 111 -16.28 8.17 2.76
CA PHE A 111 -14.93 7.60 2.84
C PHE A 111 -14.79 6.39 1.91
N VAL A 112 -15.81 5.53 1.86
CA VAL A 112 -15.85 4.41 0.90
C VAL A 112 -15.77 4.92 -0.53
N GLN A 113 -16.55 5.96 -0.86
CA GLN A 113 -16.53 6.58 -2.19
C GLN A 113 -15.20 7.25 -2.54
N MET A 114 -14.48 7.80 -1.56
CA MET A 114 -13.16 8.39 -1.77
C MET A 114 -12.12 7.32 -2.07
N ILE A 115 -12.12 6.21 -1.33
CA ILE A 115 -11.25 5.06 -1.60
C ILE A 115 -11.57 4.44 -2.96
N ASP A 116 -12.85 4.25 -3.30
CA ASP A 116 -13.24 3.72 -4.62
C ASP A 116 -12.77 4.63 -5.77
N ARG A 117 -12.88 5.96 -5.62
CA ARG A 117 -12.35 6.94 -6.59
C ARG A 117 -10.83 6.88 -6.71
N HIS A 118 -10.13 6.74 -5.59
CA HIS A 118 -8.68 6.59 -5.57
C HIS A 118 -8.24 5.31 -6.29
N LEU A 119 -8.89 4.18 -6.01
CA LEU A 119 -8.64 2.90 -6.69
C LEU A 119 -8.89 2.99 -8.20
N ALA A 120 -9.94 3.70 -8.62
CA ALA A 120 -10.24 3.92 -10.04
C ALA A 120 -9.14 4.70 -10.76
N ALA A 121 -8.49 5.66 -10.08
CA ALA A 121 -7.41 6.47 -10.64
C ALA A 121 -6.02 5.82 -10.52
N LEU A 122 -5.86 4.81 -9.67
CA LEU A 122 -4.58 4.20 -9.35
C LEU A 122 -4.23 3.08 -10.36
N PRO A 123 -3.18 3.23 -11.20
CA PRO A 123 -2.83 2.21 -12.19
C PRO A 123 -2.56 0.82 -11.60
N LEU A 124 -1.94 0.78 -10.41
CA LEU A 124 -1.66 -0.47 -9.68
C LEU A 124 -2.93 -1.27 -9.35
N ALA A 125 -4.06 -0.58 -9.14
CA ALA A 125 -5.33 -1.21 -8.78
C ALA A 125 -6.11 -1.72 -10.01
N GLN A 126 -5.73 -1.32 -11.23
CA GLN A 126 -6.47 -1.61 -12.47
C GLN A 126 -6.11 -2.96 -13.12
N GLY A 127 -5.23 -3.77 -12.51
CA GLY A 127 -4.95 -5.14 -12.95
C GLY A 127 -4.65 -5.28 -14.45
N ARG A 128 -3.51 -4.72 -14.89
CA ARG A 128 -2.91 -5.04 -16.19
C ARG A 128 -1.67 -5.91 -16.01
#